data_AF-A0A812TUN6-F1
#
_entry.id   AF-A0A812TUN6-F1
#
_cell.length_a   1.000
_cell.length_b   1.000
_cell.length_c   1.000
_cell.angle_alpha   90.00
_cell.angle_beta   90.00
_cell.angle_gamma   90.00
#
_symmetry.space_group_name_H-M   'P 1'
#
loop_
_entity.id
_entity.type
_entity.pdbx_description
1 polymer ?
#
loop_
_entity_poly.entity_id
_entity_poly.type
_entity_poly.pdbx_seq_one_letter_code
_entity_poly.pdbx_strand_id
1 'polypeptide(L)'
;MLQRSEAIPLHHLTEAPAGWDLATVIDAFVELAVYGAASYHAARAREVVSLRLVELWASQPEEAEAWLERCRERFATELDGKEAGQQLLGEALLRHGAAEHDKYGSNHWRFSEAGLLRGELRPAAQRERLTAWYLQHPHIRDRCRELAEQLVTAEESSETARKRQKLEQETSERRRLEAELQTSQEECRDLRNRLAAAEAQVSSKDAELRTAQSESAGLKEQCESFATRAAAGEAAVTEMQMELGQLQEEHSKCQEHYEELAKCMEAEAKEILRRLQEDKRSYQDREHCPQAEAHPAWAEEAGSKAEMQLQKAVLEGRCEQLRQQLVKAEAKLDLMQGARSKVEWQLEKENAVLQERCEQLQQQLAKTEGQTSRLLEEKGMYQERLRGLEDKLTTLTKAHLQWDPFAGCLSVTASDDGSSSSEPHCFVLDAIFRTRLYDTDYFIMGRDLKMGSQVVAGNGKTILTVTSPPKICDATEIVHLQAGDASLDVTPDHRVQVPDATGEWDENLYRPAGALKTGDLVMLDSGEPAELTDAKTLPMECSVVKIRLDPHLPVAVFSRPACIVSLPFPKKKNRRGRPPSHTKGDGGSSGESMDGGASIPSTAPGEYGK
;
A
#
# COMPACT_ATOMS: atom_id res chain seq x y z
N MET A 1 39.54 34.73 64.92
CA MET A 1 40.59 33.83 65.41
C MET A 1 40.43 32.51 64.69
N LEU A 2 41.28 32.20 63.70
CA LEU A 2 41.30 30.88 63.07
C LEU A 2 41.73 29.88 64.15
N GLN A 3 40.85 28.95 64.51
CA GLN A 3 41.22 27.80 65.32
C GLN A 3 42.42 27.13 64.63
N ARG A 4 43.59 27.15 65.29
CA ARG A 4 44.71 26.31 64.88
C ARG A 4 44.22 24.87 65.03
N SER A 5 43.81 24.25 63.93
CA SER A 5 43.56 22.82 63.86
C SER A 5 44.79 22.13 64.47
N GLU A 6 44.60 21.40 65.57
CA GLU A 6 45.70 20.72 66.23
C GLU A 6 46.29 19.72 65.24
N ALA A 7 47.53 19.98 64.81
CA ALA A 7 48.17 19.14 63.82
C ALA A 7 48.57 17.82 64.49
N ILE A 8 47.89 16.74 64.11
CA ILE A 8 48.07 15.42 64.71
C ILE A 8 49.28 14.73 64.03
N PRO A 9 50.12 13.98 64.77
CA PRO A 9 51.16 13.15 64.17
C PRO A 9 50.56 12.08 63.26
N LEU A 10 51.09 11.89 62.06
CA LEU A 10 50.55 10.95 61.06
C LEU A 10 50.34 9.52 61.60
N HIS A 11 51.24 9.04 62.45
CA HIS A 11 51.11 7.70 63.06
C HIS A 11 50.00 7.60 64.10
N HIS A 12 49.38 8.70 64.56
CA HIS A 12 48.21 8.69 65.45
C HIS A 12 46.88 8.76 64.70
N LEU A 13 46.89 8.76 63.37
CA LEU A 13 45.69 8.82 62.55
C LEU A 13 44.79 7.60 62.83
N THR A 14 43.53 7.84 63.19
CA THR A 14 42.52 6.78 63.38
C THR A 14 41.54 6.67 62.22
N GLU A 15 41.38 7.75 61.44
CA GLU A 15 40.52 7.85 60.26
C GLU A 15 41.20 8.77 59.25
N ALA A 16 41.19 8.44 57.96
CA ALA A 16 41.73 9.30 56.91
C ALA A 16 40.68 10.39 56.57
N PRO A 17 41.03 11.68 56.59
CA PRO A 17 40.10 12.75 56.27
C PRO A 17 39.52 12.59 54.86
N ALA A 18 38.19 12.71 54.74
CA ALA A 18 37.51 12.57 53.46
C ALA A 18 37.96 13.60 52.41
N GLY A 19 38.45 14.76 52.85
CA GLY A 19 38.95 15.84 51.99
C GLY A 19 40.36 15.62 51.42
N TRP A 20 41.06 14.53 51.77
CA TRP A 20 42.35 14.23 51.17
C TRP A 20 42.19 13.72 49.74
N ASP A 21 42.94 14.32 48.83
CA ASP A 21 43.07 13.87 47.44
C ASP A 21 43.96 12.61 47.35
N LEU A 22 43.96 11.98 46.17
CA LEU A 22 44.69 10.73 45.96
C LEU A 22 46.19 10.89 46.27
N ALA A 23 46.79 12.00 45.83
CA ALA A 23 48.19 12.30 46.07
C ALA A 23 48.53 12.41 47.56
N THR A 24 47.69 13.07 48.36
CA THR A 24 47.88 13.23 49.81
C THR A 24 47.79 11.89 50.53
N VAL A 25 46.86 11.01 50.12
CA VAL A 25 46.73 9.67 50.69
C VAL A 25 47.93 8.79 50.33
N ILE A 26 48.46 8.90 49.11
CA ILE A 26 49.68 8.19 48.68
C ILE A 26 50.90 8.66 49.48
N ASP A 27 51.08 9.97 49.65
CA ASP A 27 52.17 10.54 50.46
C ASP A 27 52.09 10.05 51.92
N ALA A 28 50.88 10.02 52.49
CA ALA A 28 50.64 9.50 53.83
C ALA A 28 50.97 8.01 53.94
N PHE A 29 50.58 7.20 52.95
CA PHE A 29 50.85 5.76 52.92
C PHE A 29 52.35 5.48 52.89
N VAL A 30 53.06 6.15 51.98
CA VAL A 30 54.51 6.04 51.79
C VAL A 30 55.28 6.29 53.07
N GLU A 31 54.88 7.30 53.85
CA GLU A 31 55.55 7.67 55.10
C GLU A 31 55.25 6.64 56.19
N LEU A 32 54.01 6.16 56.26
CA LEU A 32 53.61 5.11 57.20
C LEU A 32 54.22 3.75 56.87
N ALA A 33 54.58 3.50 55.60
CA ALA A 33 55.20 2.26 55.16
C ALA A 33 56.59 2.03 55.79
N VAL A 34 57.29 3.08 56.23
CA VAL A 34 58.61 3.03 56.87
C VAL A 34 58.57 2.37 58.24
N TYR A 35 57.50 2.60 59.01
CA TYR A 35 57.39 2.17 60.39
C TYR A 35 57.19 0.66 60.49
N GLY A 36 58.12 -0.07 61.09
CA GLY A 36 57.97 -1.51 61.33
C GLY A 36 56.71 -1.87 62.12
N ALA A 37 56.35 -3.15 62.15
CA ALA A 37 55.16 -3.65 62.86
C ALA A 37 55.18 -3.38 64.39
N ALA A 38 56.34 -2.99 64.94
CA ALA A 38 56.50 -2.68 66.36
C ALA A 38 55.76 -1.41 66.82
N SER A 39 55.36 -0.51 65.91
CA SER A 39 54.56 0.67 66.25
C SER A 39 53.06 0.40 66.00
N TYR A 40 52.33 0.09 67.07
CA TYR A 40 50.89 -0.17 67.01
C TYR A 40 50.10 0.97 66.35
N HIS A 41 50.41 2.22 66.73
CA HIS A 41 49.73 3.39 66.19
C HIS A 41 49.99 3.57 64.69
N ALA A 42 51.25 3.42 64.24
CA ALA A 42 51.59 3.52 62.82
C ALA A 42 50.98 2.38 61.98
N ALA A 43 50.84 1.18 62.55
CA ALA A 43 50.17 0.06 61.87
C ALA A 43 48.68 0.37 61.62
N ARG A 44 47.98 0.87 62.64
CA ARG A 44 46.56 1.27 62.53
C ARG A 44 46.37 2.44 61.56
N ALA A 45 47.22 3.46 61.64
CA ALA A 45 47.19 4.58 60.71
C ALA A 45 47.41 4.12 59.27
N ARG A 46 48.35 3.18 59.03
CA ARG A 46 48.62 2.63 57.70
C ARG A 46 47.41 1.90 57.15
N GLU A 47 46.75 1.08 57.95
CA GLU A 47 45.56 0.33 57.54
C GLU A 47 44.44 1.27 57.07
N VAL A 48 44.15 2.31 57.85
CA VAL A 48 43.14 3.32 57.52
C VAL A 48 43.47 4.08 56.24
N VAL A 49 44.74 4.49 56.05
CA VAL A 49 45.20 5.16 54.83
C VAL A 49 45.14 4.22 53.63
N SER A 50 45.47 2.94 53.81
CA SER A 50 45.41 1.92 52.75
C SER A 50 43.96 1.71 52.29
N LEU A 51 43.01 1.60 53.22
CA LEU A 51 41.58 1.51 52.91
C LEU A 51 41.10 2.74 52.12
N ARG A 52 41.48 3.95 52.57
CA ARG A 52 41.12 5.18 51.86
C ARG A 52 41.74 5.25 50.46
N LEU A 53 42.98 4.77 50.32
CA LEU A 53 43.66 4.72 49.03
C LEU A 53 42.94 3.77 48.08
N VAL A 54 42.55 2.59 48.54
CA VAL A 54 41.75 1.63 47.77
C VAL A 54 40.41 2.23 47.32
N GLU A 55 39.73 2.96 48.21
CA GLU A 55 38.48 3.64 47.90
C GLU A 55 38.66 4.74 46.83
N LEU A 56 39.66 5.61 47.00
CA LEU A 56 39.97 6.68 46.04
C LEU A 56 40.41 6.12 44.68
N TRP A 57 41.24 5.09 44.68
CA TRP A 57 41.69 4.43 43.45
C TRP A 57 40.55 3.84 42.65
N ALA A 58 39.59 3.18 43.32
CA ALA A 58 38.41 2.60 42.67
C ALA A 58 37.40 3.67 42.19
N SER A 59 37.29 4.78 42.91
CA SER A 59 36.32 5.85 42.62
C SER A 59 36.84 6.91 41.65
N GLN A 60 38.15 7.11 41.54
CA GLN A 60 38.81 8.15 40.75
C GLN A 60 39.89 7.55 39.81
N PRO A 61 39.51 6.67 38.87
CA PRO A 61 40.45 5.97 38.00
C PRO A 61 41.29 6.93 37.15
N GLU A 62 40.72 8.06 36.72
CA GLU A 62 41.43 9.06 35.91
C GLU A 62 42.56 9.74 36.70
N GLU A 63 42.34 10.04 37.98
CA GLU A 63 43.36 10.63 38.85
C GLU A 63 44.45 9.62 39.20
N ALA A 64 44.08 8.35 39.37
CA ALA A 64 44.99 7.23 39.60
C ALA A 64 45.91 6.97 38.39
N GLU A 65 45.34 6.92 37.19
CA GLU A 65 46.08 6.82 35.92
C GLU A 65 47.02 8.03 35.75
N ALA A 66 46.53 9.25 35.99
CA ALA A 66 47.35 10.46 35.90
C ALA A 66 48.48 10.50 36.94
N TRP A 67 48.28 9.93 38.14
CA TRP A 67 49.34 9.76 39.12
C TRP A 67 50.38 8.73 38.67
N LEU A 68 49.94 7.59 38.13
CA LEU A 68 50.82 6.57 37.57
C LEU A 68 51.64 7.10 36.40
N GLU A 69 51.03 7.85 35.49
CA GLU A 69 51.73 8.44 34.34
C GLU A 69 52.81 9.43 34.80
N ARG A 70 52.49 10.30 35.77
CA ARG A 70 53.49 11.18 36.40
C ARG A 70 54.65 10.40 37.03
N CYS A 71 54.38 9.23 37.61
CA CYS A 71 55.43 8.35 38.14
C CYS A 71 56.27 7.72 37.01
N ARG A 72 55.65 7.31 35.90
CA ARG A 72 56.34 6.80 34.71
C ARG A 72 57.27 7.86 34.12
N GLU A 73 56.79 9.09 33.95
CA GLU A 73 57.60 10.21 33.47
C GLU A 73 58.77 10.52 34.41
N ARG A 74 58.51 10.53 35.73
CA ARG A 74 59.51 10.90 36.74
C ARG A 74 60.60 9.84 36.93
N PHE A 75 60.29 8.56 36.72
CA PHE A 75 61.18 7.42 36.95
C PHE A 75 61.36 6.57 35.69
N ALA A 76 61.30 7.19 34.51
CA ALA A 76 61.28 6.50 33.22
C ALA A 76 62.45 5.53 33.04
N THR A 77 63.65 5.91 33.50
CA THR A 77 64.85 5.07 33.42
C THR A 77 64.85 3.88 34.37
N GLU A 78 64.12 3.94 35.46
CA GLU A 78 64.10 2.92 36.53
C GLU A 78 62.87 2.01 36.45
N LEU A 79 61.83 2.44 35.75
CA LEU A 79 60.63 1.66 35.47
C LEU A 79 60.69 0.96 34.10
N ASP A 80 61.69 1.24 33.28
CA ASP A 80 61.90 0.59 31.99
C ASP A 80 62.06 -0.93 32.14
N GLY A 81 61.32 -1.69 31.31
CA GLY A 81 61.32 -3.15 31.34
C GLY A 81 60.47 -3.81 32.44
N LYS A 82 59.72 -3.06 33.26
CA LYS A 82 58.75 -3.66 34.19
C LYS A 82 57.41 -3.91 33.50
N GLU A 83 56.88 -5.12 33.68
CA GLU A 83 55.56 -5.48 33.14
C GLU A 83 54.46 -4.59 33.74
N ALA A 84 53.48 -4.21 32.90
CA ALA A 84 52.35 -3.41 33.32
C ALA A 84 51.54 -4.09 34.44
N GLY A 85 50.90 -3.30 35.31
CA GLY A 85 50.04 -3.79 36.38
C GLY A 85 50.71 -3.76 37.76
N GLN A 86 50.53 -4.83 38.54
CA GLN A 86 50.85 -4.88 39.97
C GLN A 86 52.32 -4.56 40.28
N GLN A 87 53.27 -5.05 39.47
CA GLN A 87 54.70 -4.84 39.68
C GLN A 87 55.10 -3.38 39.42
N LEU A 88 54.52 -2.76 38.39
CA LEU A 88 54.74 -1.35 38.07
C LEU A 88 54.19 -0.45 39.17
N LEU A 89 52.97 -0.71 39.65
CA LEU A 89 52.33 0.08 40.71
C LEU A 89 53.09 -0.06 42.05
N GLY A 90 53.49 -1.28 42.42
CA GLY A 90 54.29 -1.52 43.63
C GLY A 90 55.65 -0.82 43.57
N GLU A 91 56.32 -0.82 42.42
CA GLU A 91 57.57 -0.08 42.24
C GLU A 91 57.35 1.44 42.21
N ALA A 92 56.31 1.93 41.55
CA ALA A 92 55.98 3.36 41.50
C ALA A 92 55.72 3.91 42.91
N LEU A 93 54.94 3.20 43.74
CA LEU A 93 54.72 3.54 45.15
C LEU A 93 56.04 3.52 45.95
N LEU A 94 56.88 2.52 45.73
CA LEU A 94 58.17 2.39 46.41
C LEU A 94 59.14 3.54 46.03
N ARG A 95 59.18 3.91 44.75
CA ARG A 95 60.09 4.96 44.21
C ARG A 95 59.59 6.37 44.53
N HIS A 96 58.29 6.61 44.38
CA HIS A 96 57.65 7.82 44.90
C HIS A 96 57.93 7.92 46.39
N GLY A 97 57.81 6.80 47.11
CA GLY A 97 58.09 6.76 48.52
C GLY A 97 59.52 7.11 48.90
N ALA A 98 60.49 6.51 48.23
CA ALA A 98 61.91 6.81 48.44
C ALA A 98 62.27 8.26 48.05
N ALA A 99 61.56 8.84 47.09
CA ALA A 99 61.77 10.21 46.64
C ALA A 99 61.18 11.24 47.61
N GLU A 100 60.02 10.96 48.20
CA GLU A 100 59.36 11.85 49.16
C GLU A 100 59.85 11.63 50.60
N HIS A 101 60.34 10.42 50.93
CA HIS A 101 60.83 10.08 52.26
C HIS A 101 61.99 10.99 52.69
N ASP A 102 61.79 11.64 53.84
CA ASP A 102 62.73 12.53 54.49
C ASP A 102 63.15 13.77 53.67
N LYS A 103 62.38 14.13 52.61
CA LYS A 103 62.38 15.52 52.10
C LYS A 103 62.10 16.51 53.22
N TYR A 104 61.26 16.10 54.16
CA TYR A 104 60.78 16.84 55.31
C TYR A 104 61.08 15.97 56.54
N GLY A 105 61.95 16.41 57.43
CA GLY A 105 62.57 15.53 58.44
C GLY A 105 61.62 14.59 59.20
N SER A 106 62.08 13.37 59.50
CA SER A 106 61.36 12.26 60.18
C SER A 106 60.47 12.61 61.40
N ASN A 107 60.68 13.75 62.06
CA ASN A 107 59.93 14.19 63.25
C ASN A 107 58.85 15.26 62.93
N HIS A 108 58.58 15.55 61.66
CA HIS A 108 57.80 16.73 61.26
C HIS A 108 56.56 16.44 60.39
N TRP A 109 56.25 15.19 60.08
CA TRP A 109 55.00 14.88 59.37
C TRP A 109 53.81 15.02 60.32
N ARG A 110 53.20 16.20 60.25
CA ARG A 110 51.91 16.50 60.86
C ARG A 110 50.88 16.69 59.76
N PHE A 111 49.64 16.38 60.04
CA PHE A 111 48.56 16.59 59.09
C PHE A 111 47.47 17.49 59.70
N SER A 112 46.73 18.13 58.81
CA SER A 112 45.48 18.80 59.13
C SER A 112 44.37 18.25 58.22
N GLU A 113 43.14 18.69 58.46
CA GLU A 113 42.03 18.38 57.54
C GLU A 113 42.29 18.87 56.11
N ALA A 114 43.12 19.90 55.93
CA ALA A 114 43.45 20.48 54.63
C ALA A 114 44.60 19.75 53.89
N GLY A 115 45.19 18.72 54.50
CA GLY A 115 46.23 17.90 53.89
C GLY A 115 47.50 17.76 54.74
N LEU A 116 48.54 17.25 54.09
CA LEU A 116 49.82 16.93 54.74
C LEU A 116 50.68 18.20 54.90
N LEU A 117 51.00 18.57 56.14
CA LEU A 117 51.87 19.72 56.41
C LEU A 117 53.33 19.29 56.23
N ARG A 118 53.93 19.76 55.14
CA ARG A 118 55.32 19.46 54.76
C ARG A 118 56.28 20.37 55.52
N GLY A 119 57.35 19.79 56.08
CA GLY A 119 58.39 20.51 56.84
C GLY A 119 59.40 21.29 55.98
N GLU A 120 60.56 21.65 56.55
CA GLU A 120 61.66 22.26 55.79
C GLU A 120 62.41 21.21 54.95
N LEU A 121 62.85 21.62 53.75
CA LEU A 121 63.55 20.74 52.80
C LEU A 121 64.97 20.40 53.26
N ARG A 122 65.31 19.10 53.30
CA ARG A 122 66.68 18.64 53.57
C ARG A 122 67.65 18.86 52.39
N PRO A 123 68.96 19.05 52.65
CA PRO A 123 69.98 19.13 51.60
C PRO A 123 70.04 17.90 50.70
N ALA A 124 70.36 18.11 49.41
CA ALA A 124 70.32 17.07 48.38
C ALA A 124 71.14 15.80 48.71
N ALA A 125 72.35 15.96 49.27
CA ALA A 125 73.23 14.84 49.61
C ALA A 125 72.69 13.94 50.73
N GLN A 126 71.85 14.46 51.62
CA GLN A 126 71.18 13.64 52.63
C GLN A 126 70.03 12.86 52.01
N ARG A 127 69.23 13.50 51.14
CA ARG A 127 68.11 12.86 50.46
C ARG A 127 68.53 11.60 49.71
N GLU A 128 69.63 11.66 48.96
CA GLU A 128 70.14 10.51 48.19
C GLU A 128 70.50 9.30 49.08
N ARG A 129 71.14 9.53 50.24
CA ARG A 129 71.47 8.47 51.21
C ARG A 129 70.21 7.82 51.80
N LEU A 130 69.18 8.61 52.03
CA LEU A 130 67.92 8.14 52.65
C LEU A 130 67.01 7.45 51.64
N THR A 131 67.00 7.91 50.39
CA THR A 131 66.39 7.18 49.26
C THR A 131 67.02 5.80 49.12
N ALA A 132 68.36 5.70 49.15
CA ALA A 132 69.06 4.41 49.10
C ALA A 132 68.72 3.51 50.30
N TRP A 133 68.61 4.09 51.50
CA TRP A 133 68.17 3.37 52.70
C TRP A 133 66.74 2.84 52.55
N TYR A 134 65.78 3.68 52.14
CA TYR A 134 64.37 3.31 51.96
C TYR A 134 64.20 2.13 51.00
N LEU A 135 64.90 2.16 49.87
CA LEU A 135 64.83 1.09 48.84
C LEU A 135 65.42 -0.26 49.30
N GLN A 136 66.30 -0.26 50.31
CA GLN A 136 66.95 -1.46 50.84
C GLN A 136 66.11 -2.18 51.90
N HIS A 137 65.03 -1.59 52.42
CA HIS A 137 64.22 -2.19 53.48
C HIS A 137 63.18 -3.17 52.92
N PRO A 138 63.27 -4.48 53.21
CA PRO A 138 62.36 -5.48 52.67
C PRO A 138 60.89 -5.22 53.05
N HIS A 139 60.65 -4.79 54.30
CA HIS A 139 59.29 -4.59 54.81
C HIS A 139 58.54 -3.43 54.13
N ILE A 140 59.25 -2.41 53.63
CA ILE A 140 58.64 -1.30 52.88
C ILE A 140 58.19 -1.82 51.51
N ARG A 141 59.07 -2.57 50.83
CA ARG A 141 58.79 -3.18 49.53
C ARG A 141 57.61 -4.15 49.60
N ASP A 142 57.53 -4.96 50.64
CA ASP A 142 56.44 -5.93 50.82
C ASP A 142 55.09 -5.22 51.01
N ARG A 143 55.05 -4.10 51.74
CA ARG A 143 53.82 -3.31 51.93
C ARG A 143 53.39 -2.56 50.68
N CYS A 144 54.33 -1.97 49.94
CA CYS A 144 54.02 -1.35 48.65
C CYS A 144 53.46 -2.38 47.66
N ARG A 145 53.97 -3.62 47.70
CA ARG A 145 53.45 -4.74 46.90
C ARG A 145 52.04 -5.15 47.33
N GLU A 146 51.82 -5.35 48.63
CA GLU A 146 50.50 -5.73 49.19
C GLU A 146 49.44 -4.68 48.86
N LEU A 147 49.75 -3.39 49.00
CA LEU A 147 48.84 -2.33 48.61
C LEU A 147 48.58 -2.35 47.09
N ALA A 148 49.62 -2.53 46.27
CA ALA A 148 49.44 -2.63 44.82
C ALA A 148 48.50 -3.79 44.43
N GLU A 149 48.56 -4.94 45.11
CA GLU A 149 47.62 -6.06 44.94
C GLU A 149 46.19 -5.64 45.26
N GLN A 150 45.99 -4.94 46.39
CA GLN A 150 44.68 -4.46 46.81
C GLN A 150 44.09 -3.45 45.82
N LEU A 151 44.92 -2.53 45.31
CA LEU A 151 44.49 -1.52 44.34
C LEU A 151 44.09 -2.15 42.99
N VAL A 152 44.88 -3.09 42.48
CA VAL A 152 44.54 -3.84 41.25
C VAL A 152 43.23 -4.63 41.43
N THR A 153 43.07 -5.33 42.56
CA THR A 153 41.84 -6.08 42.85
C THR A 153 40.61 -5.18 42.93
N ALA A 154 40.75 -3.99 43.55
CA ALA A 154 39.67 -3.03 43.66
C ALA A 154 39.29 -2.40 42.32
N GLU A 155 40.29 -2.14 41.47
CA GLU A 155 40.09 -1.65 40.11
C GLU A 155 39.33 -2.68 39.25
N GLU A 156 39.76 -3.94 39.25
CA GLU A 156 39.07 -5.04 38.56
C GLU A 156 37.63 -5.22 39.06
N SER A 157 37.40 -5.13 40.37
CA SER A 157 36.06 -5.21 40.96
C SER A 157 35.18 -4.02 40.56
N SER A 158 35.73 -2.81 40.48
CA SER A 158 35.01 -1.60 40.07
C SER A 158 34.67 -1.66 38.57
N GLU A 159 35.63 -2.09 37.74
CA GLU A 159 35.44 -2.21 36.30
C GLU A 159 34.40 -3.28 35.96
N THR A 160 34.45 -4.44 36.63
CA THR A 160 33.44 -5.50 36.45
C THR A 160 32.04 -5.04 36.90
N ALA A 161 31.93 -4.26 37.98
CA ALA A 161 30.66 -3.67 38.41
C ALA A 161 30.12 -2.68 37.37
N ARG A 162 30.96 -1.80 36.82
CA ARG A 162 30.58 -0.87 35.74
C ARG A 162 30.15 -1.59 34.48
N LYS A 163 30.88 -2.64 34.06
CA LYS A 163 30.52 -3.48 32.90
C LYS A 163 29.17 -4.17 33.11
N ARG A 164 28.90 -4.70 34.30
CA ARG A 164 27.59 -5.30 34.65
C ARG A 164 26.46 -4.27 34.62
N GLN A 165 26.67 -3.10 35.21
CA GLN A 165 25.67 -2.02 35.19
C GLN A 165 25.36 -1.56 33.76
N LYS A 166 26.40 -1.40 32.92
CA LYS A 166 26.23 -1.04 31.51
C LYS A 166 25.43 -2.10 30.76
N LEU A 167 25.76 -3.38 30.94
CA LEU A 167 25.02 -4.49 30.34
C LEU A 167 23.56 -4.54 30.82
N GLU A 168 23.30 -4.30 32.10
CA GLU A 168 21.94 -4.23 32.64
C GLU A 168 21.16 -3.06 32.02
N GLN A 169 21.79 -1.89 31.88
CA GLN A 169 21.19 -0.74 31.20
C GLN A 169 20.87 -1.06 29.74
N GLU A 170 21.82 -1.61 28.98
CA GLU A 170 21.64 -2.00 27.57
C GLU A 170 20.54 -3.06 27.41
N THR A 171 20.49 -4.08 28.28
CA THR A 171 19.43 -5.09 28.25
C THR A 171 18.06 -4.52 28.61
N SER A 172 17.98 -3.54 29.52
CA SER A 172 16.72 -2.86 29.84
C SER A 172 16.22 -1.98 28.69
N GLU A 173 17.13 -1.29 28.00
CA GLU A 173 16.82 -0.47 26.82
C GLU A 173 16.37 -1.35 25.65
N ARG A 174 17.05 -2.49 25.41
CA ARG A 174 16.63 -3.48 24.42
C ARG A 174 15.22 -3.99 24.67
N ARG A 175 14.88 -4.36 25.91
CA ARG A 175 13.52 -4.80 26.27
C ARG A 175 12.48 -3.72 26.02
N ARG A 176 12.80 -2.45 26.32
CA ARG A 176 11.91 -1.31 26.03
C ARG A 176 11.64 -1.19 24.53
N LEU A 177 12.69 -1.22 23.71
CA LEU A 177 12.58 -1.12 22.25
C LEU A 177 11.83 -2.32 21.64
N GLU A 178 12.05 -3.53 22.15
CA GLU A 178 11.29 -4.73 21.74
C GLU A 178 9.79 -4.60 22.04
N ALA A 179 9.43 -4.05 23.21
CA ALA A 179 8.02 -3.80 23.56
C ALA A 179 7.38 -2.70 22.68
N GLU A 180 8.11 -1.63 22.38
CA GLU A 180 7.67 -0.58 21.45
C GLU A 180 7.48 -1.13 20.03
N LEU A 181 8.39 -2.00 19.57
CA LEU A 181 8.28 -2.68 18.27
C LEU A 181 7.04 -3.56 18.19
N GLN A 182 6.77 -4.38 19.22
CA GLN A 182 5.57 -5.23 19.28
C GLN A 182 4.30 -4.39 19.25
N THR A 183 4.26 -3.30 20.04
CA THR A 183 3.11 -2.38 20.07
C THR A 183 2.86 -1.77 18.69
N SER A 184 3.91 -1.30 18.01
CA SER A 184 3.80 -0.74 16.66
C SER A 184 3.36 -1.77 15.62
N GLN A 185 3.80 -3.03 15.73
CA GLN A 185 3.36 -4.11 14.85
C GLN A 185 1.87 -4.43 15.02
N GLU A 186 1.35 -4.41 16.25
CA GLU A 186 -0.08 -4.60 16.52
C GLU A 186 -0.92 -3.46 15.95
N GLU A 187 -0.48 -2.21 16.12
CA GLU A 187 -1.13 -1.04 15.50
C GLU A 187 -1.17 -1.13 13.97
N CYS A 188 -0.09 -1.59 13.33
CA CYS A 188 -0.06 -1.84 11.90
C CYS A 188 -1.08 -2.90 11.48
N ARG A 189 -1.24 -3.97 12.27
CA ARG A 189 -2.21 -5.03 12.01
C ARG A 189 -3.65 -4.50 12.11
N ASP A 190 -3.97 -3.74 13.16
CA ASP A 190 -5.29 -3.11 13.31
C ASP A 190 -5.61 -2.17 12.14
N LEU A 191 -4.67 -1.31 11.74
CA LEU A 191 -4.87 -0.39 10.63
C LEU A 191 -5.05 -1.11 9.28
N ARG A 192 -4.33 -2.21 9.03
CA ARG A 192 -4.55 -3.05 7.84
C ARG A 192 -5.95 -3.67 7.84
N ASN A 193 -6.43 -4.15 8.98
CA ASN A 193 -7.78 -4.70 9.10
C ASN A 193 -8.85 -3.63 8.84
N ARG A 194 -8.67 -2.41 9.38
CA ARG A 194 -9.56 -1.27 9.15
C ARG A 194 -9.54 -0.83 7.68
N LEU A 195 -8.37 -0.81 7.06
CA LEU A 195 -8.23 -0.51 5.63
C LEU A 195 -8.99 -1.53 4.77
N ALA A 196 -8.82 -2.82 5.04
CA ALA A 196 -9.55 -3.88 4.33
C ALA A 196 -11.08 -3.76 4.49
N ALA A 197 -11.55 -3.41 5.69
CA ALA A 197 -12.97 -3.17 5.94
C ALA A 197 -13.50 -1.94 5.16
N ALA A 198 -12.73 -0.85 5.10
CA ALA A 198 -13.08 0.33 4.31
C ALA A 198 -13.11 0.02 2.80
N GLU A 199 -12.14 -0.77 2.30
CA GLU A 199 -12.12 -1.21 0.90
C GLU A 199 -13.34 -2.07 0.54
N ALA A 200 -13.75 -2.97 1.43
CA ALA A 200 -14.97 -3.76 1.25
C ALA A 200 -16.23 -2.87 1.22
N GLN A 201 -16.31 -1.85 2.07
CA GLN A 201 -17.43 -0.90 2.06
C GLN A 201 -17.48 -0.08 0.77
N VAL A 202 -16.34 0.42 0.28
CA VAL A 202 -16.26 1.12 -1.01
C VAL A 202 -16.71 0.20 -2.15
N SER A 203 -16.23 -1.05 -2.18
CA SER A 203 -16.65 -2.02 -3.20
C SER A 203 -18.16 -2.31 -3.15
N SER A 204 -18.76 -2.38 -1.96
CA SER A 204 -20.20 -2.55 -1.80
C SER A 204 -20.96 -1.32 -2.32
N LYS A 205 -20.50 -0.11 -2.01
CA LYS A 205 -21.12 1.15 -2.45
C LYS A 205 -21.00 1.37 -3.95
N ASP A 206 -19.89 0.98 -4.56
CA ASP A 206 -19.72 0.99 -6.01
C ASP A 206 -20.71 0.05 -6.71
N ALA A 207 -21.01 -1.11 -6.13
CA ALA A 207 -22.01 -2.03 -6.65
C ALA A 207 -23.44 -1.46 -6.54
N GLU A 208 -23.78 -0.82 -5.42
CA GLU A 208 -25.04 -0.09 -5.24
C GLU A 208 -25.17 1.05 -6.27
N LEU A 209 -24.10 1.83 -6.46
CA LEU A 209 -24.08 2.94 -7.42
C LEU A 209 -24.30 2.45 -8.86
N ARG A 210 -23.63 1.37 -9.28
CA ARG A 210 -23.83 0.77 -10.61
C ARG A 210 -25.26 0.28 -10.80
N THR A 211 -25.87 -0.28 -9.75
CA THR A 211 -27.26 -0.73 -9.79
C THR A 211 -28.19 0.46 -9.97
N ALA A 212 -28.06 1.52 -9.16
CA ALA A 212 -28.85 2.75 -9.27
C ALA A 212 -28.69 3.44 -10.64
N GLN A 213 -27.47 3.45 -11.21
CA GLN A 213 -27.22 3.97 -12.56
C GLN A 213 -27.95 3.14 -13.63
N SER A 214 -27.98 1.82 -13.51
CA SER A 214 -28.72 0.96 -14.44
C SER A 214 -30.23 1.17 -14.37
N GLU A 215 -30.78 1.36 -13.16
CA GLU A 215 -32.19 1.68 -12.96
C GLU A 215 -32.56 3.05 -13.54
N SER A 216 -31.71 4.06 -13.33
CA SER A 216 -31.88 5.40 -13.92
C SER A 216 -31.86 5.36 -15.45
N ALA A 217 -30.95 4.59 -16.05
CA ALA A 217 -30.91 4.39 -17.49
C ALA A 217 -32.18 3.71 -18.02
N GLY A 218 -32.71 2.71 -17.31
CA GLY A 218 -33.97 2.05 -17.66
C GLY A 218 -35.19 2.98 -17.59
N LEU A 219 -35.27 3.83 -16.56
CA LEU A 219 -36.32 4.84 -16.46
C LEU A 219 -36.23 5.88 -17.58
N LYS A 220 -35.01 6.29 -17.95
CA LYS A 220 -34.80 7.21 -19.08
C LYS A 220 -35.32 6.64 -20.40
N GLU A 221 -35.04 5.37 -20.68
CA GLU A 221 -35.55 4.67 -21.88
C GLU A 221 -37.09 4.60 -21.88
N GLN A 222 -37.71 4.37 -20.71
CA GLN A 222 -39.16 4.39 -20.59
C GLN A 222 -39.75 5.78 -20.87
N CYS A 223 -39.15 6.85 -20.33
CA CYS A 223 -39.56 8.22 -20.62
C CYS A 223 -39.46 8.56 -22.11
N GLU A 224 -38.38 8.15 -22.78
CA GLU A 224 -38.22 8.32 -24.24
C GLU A 224 -39.29 7.52 -25.04
N SER A 225 -39.66 6.33 -24.57
CA SER A 225 -40.76 5.54 -25.16
C SER A 225 -42.13 6.20 -24.99
N PHE A 226 -42.40 6.82 -23.83
CA PHE A 226 -43.64 7.56 -23.63
C PHE A 226 -43.70 8.83 -24.47
N ALA A 227 -42.60 9.57 -24.57
CA ALA A 227 -42.50 10.77 -25.40
C ALA A 227 -42.78 10.46 -26.90
N THR A 228 -42.21 9.38 -27.43
CA THR A 228 -42.47 8.95 -28.81
C THR A 228 -43.92 8.50 -29.03
N ARG A 229 -44.54 7.83 -28.05
CA ARG A 229 -45.95 7.43 -28.12
C ARG A 229 -46.89 8.64 -28.05
N ALA A 230 -46.58 9.62 -27.20
CA ALA A 230 -47.33 10.87 -27.12
C ALA A 230 -47.28 11.63 -28.45
N ALA A 231 -46.10 11.78 -29.05
CA ALA A 231 -45.93 12.44 -30.35
C ALA A 231 -46.71 11.71 -31.48
N ALA A 232 -46.71 10.38 -31.49
CA ALA A 232 -47.52 9.61 -32.43
C ALA A 232 -49.03 9.79 -32.21
N GLY A 233 -49.46 9.88 -30.95
CA GLY A 233 -50.84 10.19 -30.58
C GLY A 233 -51.26 11.59 -31.06
N GLU A 234 -50.42 12.60 -30.85
CA GLU A 234 -50.65 13.96 -31.33
C GLU A 234 -50.76 14.01 -32.87
N ALA A 235 -49.86 13.32 -33.58
CA ALA A 235 -49.92 13.21 -35.04
C ALA A 235 -51.25 12.59 -35.53
N ALA A 236 -51.69 11.50 -34.91
CA ALA A 236 -52.98 10.87 -35.24
C ALA A 236 -54.17 11.82 -35.00
N VAL A 237 -54.11 12.65 -33.95
CA VAL A 237 -55.15 13.65 -33.69
C VAL A 237 -55.14 14.75 -34.75
N THR A 238 -53.96 15.22 -35.18
CA THR A 238 -53.88 16.22 -36.27
C THR A 238 -54.43 15.68 -37.59
N GLU A 239 -54.20 14.39 -37.90
CA GLU A 239 -54.77 13.72 -39.07
C GLU A 239 -56.30 13.66 -38.99
N MET A 240 -56.86 13.21 -37.85
CA MET A 240 -58.31 13.20 -37.64
C MET A 240 -58.95 14.59 -37.70
N GLN A 241 -58.25 15.63 -37.22
CA GLN A 241 -58.72 17.02 -37.34
C GLN A 241 -58.76 17.49 -38.79
N MET A 242 -57.79 17.10 -39.62
CA MET A 242 -57.80 17.37 -41.05
C MET A 242 -58.97 16.66 -41.75
N GLU A 243 -59.20 15.37 -41.46
CA GLU A 243 -60.33 14.62 -42.01
C GLU A 243 -61.68 15.25 -41.63
N LEU A 244 -61.82 15.69 -40.38
CA LEU A 244 -63.02 16.40 -39.93
C LEU A 244 -63.23 17.71 -40.69
N GLY A 245 -62.16 18.50 -40.88
CA GLY A 245 -62.20 19.73 -41.65
C GLY A 245 -62.64 19.49 -43.11
N GLN A 246 -62.13 18.42 -43.74
CA GLN A 246 -62.55 18.02 -45.09
C GLN A 246 -64.03 17.64 -45.13
N LEU A 247 -64.51 16.83 -44.18
CA LEU A 247 -65.93 16.45 -44.10
C LEU A 247 -66.85 17.67 -43.89
N GLN A 248 -66.43 18.65 -43.09
CA GLN A 248 -67.17 19.91 -42.91
C GLN A 248 -67.24 20.74 -44.19
N GLU A 249 -66.16 20.78 -44.96
CA GLU A 249 -66.13 21.44 -46.27
C GLU A 249 -67.05 20.73 -47.27
N GLU A 250 -67.00 19.40 -47.33
CA GLU A 250 -67.89 18.60 -48.17
C GLU A 250 -69.37 18.79 -47.81
N HIS A 251 -69.69 18.81 -46.51
CA HIS A 251 -71.04 19.11 -46.05
C HIS A 251 -71.50 20.51 -46.47
N SER A 252 -70.63 21.52 -46.34
CA SER A 252 -70.94 22.91 -46.74
C SER A 252 -71.25 23.00 -48.23
N LYS A 253 -70.44 22.35 -49.09
CA LYS A 253 -70.69 22.26 -50.54
C LYS A 253 -72.00 21.56 -50.85
N CYS A 254 -72.31 20.47 -50.13
CA CYS A 254 -73.57 19.76 -50.30
C CYS A 254 -74.76 20.67 -49.95
N GLN A 255 -74.66 21.40 -48.83
CA GLN A 255 -75.68 22.36 -48.39
C GLN A 255 -75.89 23.50 -49.41
N GLU A 256 -74.83 24.06 -49.97
CA GLU A 256 -74.93 25.07 -51.05
C GLU A 256 -75.70 24.52 -52.26
N HIS A 257 -75.39 23.29 -52.70
CA HIS A 257 -76.13 22.62 -53.76
C HIS A 257 -77.62 22.44 -53.45
N TYR A 258 -77.97 22.15 -52.19
CA TYR A 258 -79.38 22.09 -51.77
C TYR A 258 -80.07 23.45 -51.85
N GLU A 259 -79.40 24.53 -51.45
CA GLU A 259 -79.94 25.88 -51.55
C GLU A 259 -80.11 26.32 -53.02
N GLU A 260 -79.17 25.97 -53.90
CA GLU A 260 -79.29 26.20 -55.34
C GLU A 260 -80.48 25.44 -55.94
N LEU A 261 -80.61 24.14 -55.62
CA LEU A 261 -81.73 23.33 -56.11
C LEU A 261 -83.07 23.87 -55.61
N ALA A 262 -83.14 24.29 -54.34
CA ALA A 262 -84.33 24.92 -53.78
C ALA A 262 -84.70 26.21 -54.53
N LYS A 263 -83.72 27.07 -54.85
CA LYS A 263 -83.94 28.27 -55.67
C LYS A 263 -84.41 27.94 -57.09
N CYS A 264 -83.82 26.92 -57.73
CA CYS A 264 -84.27 26.44 -59.05
C CYS A 264 -85.72 25.97 -59.01
N MET A 265 -86.10 25.18 -58.01
CA MET A 265 -87.48 24.72 -57.86
C MET A 265 -88.44 25.87 -57.54
N GLU A 266 -88.03 26.85 -56.75
CA GLU A 266 -88.86 28.04 -56.49
C GLU A 266 -89.04 28.89 -57.75
N ALA A 267 -88.00 29.02 -58.58
CA ALA A 267 -88.06 29.71 -59.86
C ALA A 267 -88.96 28.97 -60.87
N GLU A 268 -88.84 27.64 -60.94
CA GLU A 268 -89.69 26.81 -61.79
C GLU A 268 -91.16 26.85 -61.33
N ALA A 269 -91.42 26.82 -60.03
CA ALA A 269 -92.75 27.00 -59.48
C ALA A 269 -93.34 28.39 -59.80
N LYS A 270 -92.53 29.45 -59.72
CA LYS A 270 -92.92 30.81 -60.13
C LYS A 270 -93.21 30.90 -61.63
N GLU A 271 -92.44 30.22 -62.47
CA GLU A 271 -92.66 30.16 -63.91
C GLU A 271 -93.94 29.39 -64.27
N ILE A 272 -94.20 28.26 -63.61
CA ILE A 272 -95.48 27.53 -63.73
C ILE A 272 -96.64 28.43 -63.30
N LEU A 273 -96.50 29.18 -62.20
CA LEU A 273 -97.51 30.13 -61.75
C LEU A 273 -97.74 31.28 -62.75
N ARG A 274 -96.66 31.78 -63.38
CA ARG A 274 -96.71 32.80 -64.44
C ARG A 274 -97.45 32.28 -65.67
N ARG A 275 -97.15 31.06 -66.12
CA ARG A 275 -97.87 30.39 -67.21
C ARG A 275 -99.35 30.22 -66.90
N LEU A 276 -99.69 29.78 -65.69
CA LEU A 276 -101.10 29.68 -65.25
C LEU A 276 -101.81 31.04 -65.17
N GLN A 277 -101.11 32.12 -64.81
CA GLN A 277 -101.65 33.48 -64.84
C GLN A 277 -101.81 34.02 -66.27
N GLU A 278 -100.87 33.73 -67.16
CA GLU A 278 -100.95 34.05 -68.59
C GLU A 278 -102.09 33.27 -69.26
N ASP A 279 -102.27 31.99 -68.94
CA ASP A 279 -103.42 31.21 -69.35
C ASP A 279 -104.71 31.81 -68.80
N LYS A 280 -104.76 32.18 -67.51
CA LYS A 280 -105.92 32.85 -66.92
C LYS A 280 -106.24 34.19 -67.61
N ARG A 281 -105.23 34.96 -68.02
CA ARG A 281 -105.40 36.19 -68.83
C ARG A 281 -105.86 35.86 -70.25
N SER A 282 -105.32 34.81 -70.87
CA SER A 282 -105.76 34.28 -72.17
C SER A 282 -107.22 33.83 -72.13
N TYR A 283 -107.68 33.24 -71.02
CA TYR A 283 -109.08 32.88 -70.78
C TYR A 283 -109.97 34.12 -70.57
N GLN A 284 -109.47 35.19 -69.95
CA GLN A 284 -110.20 36.46 -69.81
C GLN A 284 -110.26 37.27 -71.13
N ASP A 285 -109.23 37.23 -71.97
CA ASP A 285 -109.23 37.83 -73.30
C ASP A 285 -110.04 37.01 -74.33
N ARG A 286 -110.39 35.75 -74.02
CA ARG A 286 -111.22 34.88 -74.87
C ARG A 286 -112.72 34.90 -74.55
N GLU A 287 -113.21 35.72 -73.62
CA GLU A 287 -114.65 35.90 -73.35
C GLU A 287 -115.39 36.77 -74.41
N HIS A 288 -114.92 36.83 -75.66
CA HIS A 288 -115.64 37.36 -76.83
C HIS A 288 -115.50 36.46 -78.06
N CYS A 289 -115.89 35.17 -77.97
CA CYS A 289 -116.68 34.45 -78.98
C CYS A 289 -116.81 32.96 -78.64
N PRO A 290 -117.94 32.31 -78.98
CA PRO A 290 -118.25 30.97 -78.50
C PRO A 290 -117.79 29.86 -79.46
N GLN A 291 -117.73 28.66 -78.86
CA GLN A 291 -117.83 27.32 -79.45
C GLN A 291 -116.61 26.75 -80.21
N ALA A 292 -115.95 25.76 -79.60
CA ALA A 292 -116.19 24.33 -79.83
C ALA A 292 -114.89 23.49 -79.72
N GLU A 293 -115.04 22.28 -79.13
CA GLU A 293 -114.17 21.09 -79.26
C GLU A 293 -112.77 21.16 -78.59
N ALA A 294 -112.61 20.69 -77.34
CA ALA A 294 -112.46 19.29 -76.90
C ALA A 294 -111.30 18.52 -77.56
N HIS A 295 -110.17 18.35 -76.86
CA HIS A 295 -109.48 17.06 -76.65
C HIS A 295 -108.29 17.19 -75.66
N PRO A 296 -107.96 16.14 -74.88
CA PRO A 296 -107.18 16.27 -73.64
C PRO A 296 -105.71 15.88 -73.84
N ALA A 297 -104.78 16.78 -73.53
CA ALA A 297 -103.34 16.51 -73.49
C ALA A 297 -102.74 16.83 -72.09
N TRP A 298 -103.43 16.45 -71.03
CA TRP A 298 -103.06 16.73 -69.63
C TRP A 298 -102.32 15.56 -68.94
N ALA A 299 -101.66 14.69 -69.71
CA ALA A 299 -101.06 13.45 -69.19
C ALA A 299 -99.52 13.44 -69.13
N GLU A 300 -98.79 14.21 -69.97
CA GLU A 300 -97.31 14.22 -69.93
C GLU A 300 -96.73 15.19 -68.89
N GLU A 301 -97.45 16.25 -68.54
CA GLU A 301 -96.99 17.25 -67.55
C GLU A 301 -97.09 16.73 -66.09
N ALA A 302 -97.97 15.77 -65.85
CA ALA A 302 -98.06 15.06 -64.57
C ALA A 302 -96.88 14.09 -64.35
N GLY A 303 -96.31 13.54 -65.43
CA GLY A 303 -95.14 12.65 -65.37
C GLY A 303 -93.87 13.38 -64.95
N SER A 304 -93.58 14.54 -65.57
CA SER A 304 -92.41 15.37 -65.22
C SER A 304 -92.48 15.92 -63.79
N LYS A 305 -93.66 16.34 -63.34
CA LYS A 305 -93.88 16.79 -61.95
C LYS A 305 -93.72 15.66 -60.93
N ALA A 306 -94.20 14.45 -61.24
CA ALA A 306 -94.04 13.30 -60.38
C ALA A 306 -92.58 12.82 -60.31
N GLU A 307 -91.85 12.85 -61.43
CA GLU A 307 -90.42 12.51 -61.49
C GLU A 307 -89.56 13.52 -60.73
N MET A 308 -89.88 14.81 -60.84
CA MET A 308 -89.21 15.87 -60.09
C MET A 308 -89.53 15.81 -58.59
N GLN A 309 -90.78 15.51 -58.21
CA GLN A 309 -91.13 15.25 -56.80
C GLN A 309 -90.43 14.01 -56.24
N LEU A 310 -90.21 12.98 -57.08
CA LEU A 310 -89.44 11.80 -56.71
C LEU A 310 -87.96 12.15 -56.50
N GLN A 311 -87.34 12.91 -57.41
CA GLN A 311 -85.96 13.39 -57.25
C GLN A 311 -85.80 14.26 -56.00
N LYS A 312 -86.74 15.16 -55.75
CA LYS A 312 -86.77 15.96 -54.52
C LYS A 312 -86.83 15.08 -53.28
N ALA A 313 -87.73 14.10 -53.23
CA ALA A 313 -87.87 13.19 -52.09
C ALA A 313 -86.62 12.32 -51.89
N VAL A 314 -85.98 11.84 -52.97
CA VAL A 314 -84.72 11.09 -52.91
C VAL A 314 -83.58 11.98 -52.37
N LEU A 315 -83.50 13.23 -52.82
CA LEU A 315 -82.49 14.17 -52.34
C LEU A 315 -82.75 14.62 -50.90
N GLU A 316 -83.98 14.90 -50.50
CA GLU A 316 -84.35 15.17 -49.11
C GLU A 316 -83.97 13.98 -48.21
N GLY A 317 -84.29 12.74 -48.63
CA GLY A 317 -83.89 11.54 -47.90
C GLY A 317 -82.37 11.38 -47.76
N ARG A 318 -81.60 11.70 -48.82
CA ARG A 318 -80.13 11.70 -48.76
C ARG A 318 -79.59 12.81 -47.86
N CYS A 319 -80.24 13.97 -47.83
CA CYS A 319 -79.91 15.10 -46.97
C CYS A 319 -80.10 14.75 -45.49
N GLU A 320 -81.24 14.15 -45.17
CA GLU A 320 -81.57 13.64 -43.83
C GLU A 320 -80.55 12.60 -43.39
N GLN A 321 -80.16 11.68 -44.30
CA GLN A 321 -79.15 10.66 -44.03
C GLN A 321 -77.78 11.28 -43.75
N LEU A 322 -77.35 12.28 -44.54
CA LEU A 322 -76.09 12.99 -44.31
C LEU A 322 -76.09 13.77 -42.98
N ARG A 323 -77.18 14.47 -42.65
CA ARG A 323 -77.32 15.14 -41.35
C ARG A 323 -77.22 14.15 -40.19
N GLN A 324 -77.88 12.99 -40.28
CA GLN A 324 -77.77 11.94 -39.27
C GLN A 324 -76.35 11.40 -39.16
N GLN A 325 -75.65 11.21 -40.28
CA GLN A 325 -74.24 10.81 -40.28
C GLN A 325 -73.35 11.88 -39.64
N LEU A 326 -73.63 13.15 -39.87
CA LEU A 326 -72.86 14.27 -39.34
C LEU A 326 -73.05 14.41 -37.83
N VAL A 327 -74.30 14.38 -37.34
CA VAL A 327 -74.60 14.35 -35.90
C VAL A 327 -73.95 13.14 -35.22
N LYS A 328 -73.95 11.97 -35.89
CA LYS A 328 -73.27 10.77 -35.37
C LYS A 328 -71.75 10.94 -35.36
N ALA A 329 -71.17 11.60 -36.35
CA ALA A 329 -69.74 11.89 -36.43
C ALA A 329 -69.32 12.92 -35.36
N GLU A 330 -70.09 14.00 -35.17
CA GLU A 330 -69.89 15.00 -34.12
C GLU A 330 -69.95 14.36 -32.73
N ALA A 331 -70.97 13.56 -32.44
CA ALA A 331 -71.06 12.84 -31.17
C ALA A 331 -69.88 11.88 -30.95
N LYS A 332 -69.36 11.24 -32.01
CA LYS A 332 -68.17 10.40 -31.93
C LYS A 332 -66.91 11.24 -31.66
N LEU A 333 -66.80 12.42 -32.27
CA LEU A 333 -65.69 13.34 -32.05
C LEU A 333 -65.66 13.85 -30.61
N ASP A 334 -66.81 14.27 -30.06
CA ASP A 334 -66.93 14.72 -28.67
C ASP A 334 -66.54 13.61 -27.70
N LEU A 335 -66.96 12.36 -27.98
CA LEU A 335 -66.57 11.19 -27.19
C LEU A 335 -65.06 10.95 -27.23
N MET A 336 -64.43 11.08 -28.42
CA MET A 336 -62.98 10.95 -28.57
C MET A 336 -62.21 12.10 -27.93
N GLN A 337 -62.71 13.33 -27.98
CA GLN A 337 -62.12 14.46 -27.27
C GLN A 337 -62.16 14.24 -25.75
N GLY A 338 -63.29 13.77 -25.21
CA GLY A 338 -63.38 13.40 -23.80
C GLY A 338 -62.41 12.27 -23.43
N ALA A 339 -62.25 11.26 -24.28
CA ALA A 339 -61.27 10.20 -24.09
C ALA A 339 -59.83 10.73 -24.15
N ARG A 340 -59.52 11.63 -25.08
CA ARG A 340 -58.22 12.29 -25.23
C ARG A 340 -57.85 13.07 -23.97
N SER A 341 -58.73 13.95 -23.48
CA SER A 341 -58.48 14.72 -22.26
C SER A 341 -58.25 13.81 -21.05
N LYS A 342 -58.95 12.66 -20.98
CA LYS A 342 -58.71 11.67 -19.93
C LYS A 342 -57.34 11.00 -20.03
N VAL A 343 -56.89 10.69 -21.24
CA VAL A 343 -55.55 10.11 -21.49
C VAL A 343 -54.46 11.14 -21.22
N GLU A 344 -54.60 12.38 -21.68
CA GLU A 344 -53.66 13.48 -21.41
C GLU A 344 -53.52 13.71 -19.89
N TRP A 345 -54.63 13.74 -19.16
CA TRP A 345 -54.61 13.87 -17.70
C TRP A 345 -53.91 12.68 -17.00
N GLN A 346 -54.12 11.45 -17.49
CA GLN A 346 -53.42 10.27 -16.96
C GLN A 346 -51.91 10.34 -17.25
N LEU A 347 -51.54 10.76 -18.46
CA LEU A 347 -50.14 10.90 -18.87
C LEU A 347 -49.42 11.97 -18.05
N GLU A 348 -50.05 13.12 -17.80
CA GLU A 348 -49.51 14.17 -16.93
C GLU A 348 -49.29 13.65 -15.51
N LYS A 349 -50.25 12.89 -14.97
CA LYS A 349 -50.13 12.29 -13.64
C LYS A 349 -48.97 11.29 -13.58
N GLU A 350 -48.82 10.42 -14.58
CA GLU A 350 -47.72 9.45 -14.65
C GLU A 350 -46.36 10.15 -14.83
N ASN A 351 -46.28 11.17 -15.69
CA ASN A 351 -45.07 11.98 -15.87
C ASN A 351 -44.65 12.69 -14.58
N ALA A 352 -45.60 13.24 -13.81
CA ALA A 352 -45.30 13.87 -12.53
C ALA A 352 -44.70 12.86 -11.53
N VAL A 353 -45.25 11.64 -11.45
CA VAL A 353 -44.72 10.57 -10.59
C VAL A 353 -43.34 10.11 -11.04
N LEU A 354 -43.12 9.94 -12.35
CA LEU A 354 -41.81 9.57 -12.90
C LEU A 354 -40.76 10.66 -12.67
N GLN A 355 -41.14 11.92 -12.81
CA GLN A 355 -40.27 13.06 -12.53
C GLN A 355 -39.86 13.10 -11.05
N GLU A 356 -40.82 12.96 -10.13
CA GLU A 356 -40.54 12.88 -8.69
C GLU A 356 -39.58 11.72 -8.38
N ARG A 357 -39.80 10.54 -8.98
CA ARG A 357 -38.93 9.38 -8.79
C ARG A 357 -37.52 9.61 -9.35
N CYS A 358 -37.39 10.31 -10.47
CA CYS A 358 -36.08 10.68 -11.02
C CYS A 358 -35.33 11.63 -10.09
N GLU A 359 -36.01 12.63 -9.52
CA GLU A 359 -35.43 13.56 -8.54
C GLU A 359 -34.99 12.82 -7.26
N GLN A 360 -35.81 11.88 -6.76
CA GLN A 360 -35.45 11.03 -5.62
C GLN A 360 -34.22 10.16 -5.89
N LEU A 361 -34.14 9.53 -7.07
CA LEU A 361 -32.97 8.74 -7.46
C LEU A 361 -31.71 9.61 -7.59
N GLN A 362 -31.81 10.80 -8.18
CA GLN A 362 -30.70 11.75 -8.26
C GLN A 362 -30.19 12.16 -6.87
N GLN A 363 -31.10 12.43 -5.92
CA GLN A 363 -30.73 12.73 -4.54
C GLN A 363 -30.04 11.54 -3.85
N GLN A 364 -30.51 10.30 -4.08
CA GLN A 364 -29.86 9.10 -3.56
C GLN A 364 -28.47 8.89 -4.17
N LEU A 365 -28.32 9.15 -5.46
CA LEU A 365 -27.04 9.06 -6.17
C LEU A 365 -26.04 10.07 -5.59
N ALA A 366 -26.43 11.35 -5.49
CA ALA A 366 -25.60 12.39 -4.89
C ALA A 366 -25.21 12.09 -3.43
N LYS A 367 -26.14 11.53 -2.64
CA LYS A 367 -25.88 11.10 -1.27
C LYS A 367 -24.85 9.96 -1.22
N THR A 368 -24.97 8.97 -2.12
CA THR A 368 -24.08 7.81 -2.19
C THR A 368 -22.69 8.20 -2.70
N GLU A 369 -22.62 9.09 -3.69
CA GLU A 369 -21.36 9.69 -4.16
C GLU A 369 -20.67 10.46 -3.02
N GLY A 370 -21.41 11.27 -2.27
CA GLY A 370 -20.88 11.98 -1.10
C GLY A 370 -20.37 11.04 0.00
N GLN A 371 -21.04 9.91 0.24
CA GLN A 371 -20.58 8.88 1.18
C GLN A 371 -19.30 8.18 0.68
N THR A 372 -19.25 7.86 -0.62
CA THR A 372 -18.10 7.20 -1.25
C THR A 372 -16.86 8.10 -1.22
N SER A 373 -17.02 9.39 -1.50
CA SER A 373 -15.93 10.38 -1.39
C SER A 373 -15.36 10.45 0.04
N ARG A 374 -16.20 10.44 1.08
CA ARG A 374 -15.74 10.43 2.47
C ARG A 374 -14.95 9.16 2.83
N LEU A 375 -15.41 8.00 2.36
CA LEU A 375 -14.70 6.73 2.58
C LEU A 375 -13.34 6.71 1.86
N LEU A 376 -13.24 7.32 0.67
CA LEU A 376 -11.97 7.46 -0.05
C LEU A 376 -10.99 8.38 0.69
N GLU A 377 -11.46 9.48 1.27
CA GLU A 377 -10.65 10.34 2.15
C GLU A 377 -10.15 9.59 3.39
N GLU A 378 -11.05 8.84 4.05
CA GLU A 378 -10.70 8.02 5.21
C GLU A 378 -9.66 6.94 4.87
N LYS A 379 -9.84 6.26 3.72
CA LYS A 379 -8.86 5.33 3.15
C LYS A 379 -7.49 5.98 2.97
N GLY A 380 -7.46 7.20 2.42
CA GLY A 380 -6.23 7.97 2.24
C GLY A 380 -5.52 8.24 3.56
N MET A 381 -6.26 8.63 4.61
CA MET A 381 -5.70 8.86 5.94
C MET A 381 -5.10 7.60 6.57
N TYR A 382 -5.76 6.44 6.42
CA TYR A 382 -5.21 5.17 6.92
C TYR A 382 -3.93 4.76 6.16
N GLN A 383 -3.89 4.96 4.85
CA GLN A 383 -2.70 4.68 4.04
C GLN A 383 -1.51 5.56 4.44
N GLU A 384 -1.75 6.85 4.70
CA GLU A 384 -0.70 7.77 5.15
C GLU A 384 -0.18 7.40 6.55
N ARG A 385 -1.09 7.02 7.47
CA ARG A 385 -0.71 6.56 8.82
C ARG A 385 0.10 5.26 8.78
N LEU A 386 -0.28 4.31 7.91
CA LEU A 386 0.48 3.08 7.69
C LEU A 386 1.90 3.38 7.19
N ARG A 387 2.03 4.29 6.22
CA ARG A 387 3.35 4.73 5.73
C ARG A 387 4.22 5.31 6.85
N GLY A 388 3.64 6.17 7.70
CA GLY A 388 4.35 6.72 8.85
C GLY A 388 4.76 5.68 9.90
N LEU A 389 3.99 4.59 10.06
CA LEU A 389 4.38 3.48 10.93
C LEU A 389 5.47 2.60 10.29
N GLU A 390 5.44 2.38 8.97
CA GLU A 390 6.50 1.67 8.25
C GLU A 390 7.84 2.41 8.35
N ASP A 391 7.83 3.73 8.24
CA ASP A 391 9.01 4.58 8.45
C ASP A 391 9.53 4.50 9.89
N LYS A 392 8.63 4.47 10.89
CA LYS A 392 9.01 4.24 12.29
C LYS A 392 9.59 2.84 12.51
N LEU A 393 8.98 1.81 11.93
CA LEU A 393 9.42 0.42 12.04
C LEU A 393 10.82 0.25 11.44
N THR A 394 11.08 0.84 10.27
CA THR A 394 12.40 0.81 9.64
C THR A 394 13.44 1.56 10.48
N THR A 395 13.06 2.67 11.12
CA THR A 395 13.94 3.40 12.04
C THR A 395 14.26 2.59 13.30
N LEU A 396 13.25 1.97 13.93
CA LEU A 396 13.43 1.09 15.09
C LEU A 396 14.23 -0.17 14.74
N THR A 397 14.02 -0.74 13.56
CA THR A 397 14.78 -1.90 13.08
C THR A 397 16.24 -1.55 12.85
N LYS A 398 16.53 -0.40 12.24
CA LYS A 398 17.90 0.12 12.10
C LYS A 398 18.56 0.35 13.46
N ALA A 399 17.82 0.97 14.39
CA ALA A 399 18.31 1.14 15.76
C ALA A 399 18.64 -0.23 16.35
N HIS A 400 17.71 -1.19 16.35
CA HIS A 400 17.92 -2.55 16.87
C HIS A 400 19.12 -3.27 16.26
N LEU A 401 19.33 -3.20 14.94
CA LEU A 401 20.49 -3.78 14.25
C LEU A 401 21.81 -3.08 14.62
N GLN A 402 21.78 -1.79 14.94
CA GLN A 402 22.96 -1.05 15.39
C GLN A 402 23.43 -1.46 16.80
N TRP A 403 22.55 -2.07 17.59
CA TRP A 403 22.88 -2.58 18.93
C TRP A 403 23.44 -4.01 18.94
N ASP A 404 23.65 -4.65 17.79
CA ASP A 404 24.21 -5.99 17.74
C ASP A 404 25.73 -5.97 18.00
N PRO A 405 26.22 -6.35 19.20
CA PRO A 405 27.63 -6.18 19.58
C PRO A 405 28.56 -7.11 18.80
N PHE A 406 28.00 -8.10 18.10
CA PHE A 406 28.73 -9.04 17.26
C PHE A 406 29.00 -8.53 15.84
N ALA A 407 28.33 -7.47 15.38
CA ALA A 407 28.58 -6.88 14.06
C ALA A 407 29.90 -6.08 14.00
N GLY A 408 30.56 -5.84 15.15
CA GLY A 408 31.78 -5.04 15.26
C GLY A 408 33.12 -5.78 15.12
N CYS A 409 33.14 -7.11 14.93
CA CYS A 409 34.40 -7.89 14.98
C CYS A 409 34.76 -8.72 13.74
N LEU A 410 34.05 -8.58 12.62
CA LEU A 410 34.43 -9.25 11.36
C LEU A 410 34.56 -8.25 10.20
N SER A 411 35.23 -7.12 10.44
CA SER A 411 35.90 -6.40 9.35
C SER A 411 37.26 -7.06 9.12
N VAL A 412 37.24 -8.28 8.58
CA VAL A 412 38.42 -8.84 7.91
C VAL A 412 38.62 -7.94 6.71
N THR A 413 39.70 -7.20 6.72
CA THR A 413 40.27 -6.54 5.55
C THR A 413 40.53 -7.61 4.51
N ALA A 414 39.52 -7.92 3.69
CA ALA A 414 39.68 -8.62 2.44
C ALA A 414 40.59 -7.72 1.61
N SER A 415 41.85 -8.14 1.53
CA SER A 415 42.87 -7.51 0.74
C SER A 415 42.37 -7.52 -0.69
N ASP A 416 42.14 -6.31 -1.19
CA ASP A 416 41.80 -5.98 -2.56
C ASP A 416 43.04 -6.27 -3.40
N ASP A 417 43.30 -7.56 -3.66
CA ASP A 417 44.37 -8.01 -4.55
C ASP A 417 43.85 -7.86 -5.98
N GLY A 418 44.14 -6.69 -6.54
CA GLY A 418 43.79 -6.33 -7.90
C GLY A 418 44.45 -7.27 -8.90
N SER A 419 43.64 -7.84 -9.81
CA SER A 419 44.02 -7.96 -11.22
C SER A 419 42.84 -8.46 -12.06
N SER A 420 42.54 -7.66 -13.09
CA SER A 420 41.75 -7.94 -14.28
C SER A 420 40.26 -7.54 -14.28
N SER A 421 39.97 -6.65 -15.22
CA SER A 421 38.74 -5.91 -15.48
C SER A 421 37.70 -6.74 -16.26
N SER A 422 36.85 -7.49 -15.56
CA SER A 422 35.60 -7.98 -16.17
C SER A 422 34.49 -8.13 -15.12
N GLU A 423 33.75 -7.05 -14.88
CA GLU A 423 32.34 -7.14 -14.48
C GLU A 423 31.50 -6.95 -15.77
N PRO A 424 30.31 -7.59 -15.94
CA PRO A 424 29.38 -7.93 -14.86
C PRO A 424 28.62 -9.27 -14.96
N HIS A 425 28.76 -10.13 -13.93
CA HIS A 425 27.86 -11.27 -13.70
C HIS A 425 26.42 -10.80 -13.46
N CYS A 426 25.55 -10.84 -14.47
CA CYS A 426 24.18 -10.35 -14.39
C CYS A 426 23.16 -11.43 -14.74
N PHE A 427 21.94 -11.28 -14.20
CA PHE A 427 20.77 -12.06 -14.58
C PHE A 427 19.87 -11.22 -15.49
N VAL A 428 19.08 -11.83 -16.38
CA VAL A 428 18.03 -11.07 -17.09
C VAL A 428 17.07 -10.40 -16.11
N LEU A 429 16.54 -9.21 -16.44
CA LEU A 429 15.72 -8.42 -15.51
C LEU A 429 14.44 -9.15 -15.02
N ASP A 430 13.92 -10.06 -15.86
CA ASP A 430 12.73 -10.88 -15.59
C ASP A 430 13.04 -12.23 -14.90
N ALA A 431 14.32 -12.45 -14.54
CA ALA A 431 14.74 -13.61 -13.76
C ALA A 431 13.96 -13.69 -12.44
N ILE A 432 13.55 -14.88 -12.04
CA ILE A 432 12.78 -15.12 -10.82
C ILE A 432 13.70 -15.72 -9.76
N PHE A 433 13.68 -15.12 -8.57
CA PHE A 433 14.45 -15.56 -7.42
C PHE A 433 13.50 -16.15 -6.37
N ARG A 434 13.87 -17.29 -5.81
CA ARG A 434 13.17 -17.88 -4.65
C ARG A 434 13.55 -17.09 -3.40
N THR A 435 12.57 -16.68 -2.62
CA THR A 435 12.71 -16.04 -1.31
C THR A 435 12.02 -16.90 -0.27
N ARG A 436 12.42 -16.79 1.01
CA ARG A 436 11.79 -17.55 2.09
C ARG A 436 11.42 -16.64 3.24
N LEU A 437 10.16 -16.70 3.65
CA LEU A 437 9.63 -15.98 4.81
C LEU A 437 8.76 -16.95 5.62
N TYR A 438 9.07 -17.15 6.90
CA TYR A 438 8.36 -18.09 7.79
C TYR A 438 8.19 -19.50 7.19
N ASP A 439 9.29 -20.09 6.70
CA ASP A 439 9.33 -21.42 6.07
C ASP A 439 8.46 -21.60 4.82
N THR A 440 7.86 -20.52 4.32
CA THR A 440 7.13 -20.52 3.05
C THR A 440 7.98 -19.88 1.98
N ASP A 441 8.12 -20.55 0.84
CA ASP A 441 8.83 -20.02 -0.31
C ASP A 441 7.92 -19.12 -1.15
N TYR A 442 8.45 -17.96 -1.52
CA TYR A 442 7.83 -17.02 -2.45
C TYR A 442 8.80 -16.75 -3.60
N PHE A 443 8.31 -16.11 -4.64
CA PHE A 443 9.09 -15.82 -5.84
C PHE A 443 9.04 -14.32 -6.12
N ILE A 444 10.21 -13.72 -6.31
CA ILE A 444 10.37 -12.30 -6.63
C ILE A 444 11.12 -12.13 -7.96
N MET A 445 10.70 -11.19 -8.79
CA MET A 445 11.41 -10.91 -10.04
C MET A 445 12.66 -10.06 -9.76
N GLY A 446 13.67 -10.18 -10.64
CA GLY A 446 14.91 -9.42 -10.56
C GLY A 446 14.70 -7.90 -10.49
N ARG A 447 13.75 -7.38 -11.27
CA ARG A 447 13.32 -5.97 -11.20
C ARG A 447 12.75 -5.52 -9.85
N ASP A 448 12.23 -6.44 -9.06
CA ASP A 448 11.55 -6.15 -7.80
C ASP A 448 12.47 -6.38 -6.58
N LEU A 449 13.67 -6.94 -6.80
CA LEU A 449 14.69 -7.06 -5.76
C LEU A 449 15.10 -5.68 -5.23
N LYS A 450 15.31 -5.61 -3.92
CA LYS A 450 15.78 -4.40 -3.22
C LYS A 450 16.94 -4.77 -2.31
N MET A 451 17.71 -3.77 -1.88
CA MET A 451 18.69 -3.97 -0.81
C MET A 451 17.96 -4.49 0.44
N GLY A 452 18.50 -5.55 1.05
CA GLY A 452 17.89 -6.26 2.17
C GLY A 452 16.92 -7.38 1.78
N SER A 453 16.59 -7.56 0.49
CA SER A 453 15.83 -8.73 0.05
C SER A 453 16.57 -10.02 0.40
N GLN A 454 15.83 -11.01 0.89
CA GLN A 454 16.34 -12.33 1.26
C GLN A 454 16.02 -13.34 0.16
N VAL A 455 17.04 -13.93 -0.46
CA VAL A 455 16.91 -14.93 -1.52
C VAL A 455 17.48 -16.27 -1.05
N VAL A 456 16.92 -17.39 -1.52
CA VAL A 456 17.37 -18.73 -1.15
C VAL A 456 18.52 -19.13 -2.07
N ALA A 457 19.64 -19.58 -1.48
CA ALA A 457 20.78 -20.10 -2.22
C ALA A 457 20.43 -21.37 -3.01
N GLY A 458 21.28 -21.75 -3.96
CA GLY A 458 21.13 -22.96 -4.77
C GLY A 458 21.04 -24.25 -3.96
N ASN A 459 21.60 -24.27 -2.74
CA ASN A 459 21.51 -25.41 -1.83
C ASN A 459 20.13 -25.56 -1.14
N GLY A 460 19.17 -24.66 -1.40
CA GLY A 460 17.82 -24.66 -0.85
C GLY A 460 17.71 -24.36 0.66
N LYS A 461 18.83 -24.14 1.35
CA LYS A 461 18.92 -24.01 2.82
C LYS A 461 19.39 -22.62 3.25
N THR A 462 20.45 -22.11 2.63
CA THR A 462 21.05 -20.84 3.04
C THR A 462 20.24 -19.67 2.52
N ILE A 463 19.97 -18.69 3.38
CA ILE A 463 19.36 -17.41 2.99
C ILE A 463 20.45 -16.39 2.72
N LEU A 464 20.44 -15.82 1.53
CA LEU A 464 21.37 -14.80 1.07
C LEU A 464 20.69 -13.43 1.14
N THR A 465 21.40 -12.41 1.60
CA THR A 465 20.88 -11.04 1.67
C THR A 465 21.44 -10.20 0.54
N VAL A 466 20.58 -9.45 -0.15
CA VAL A 466 21.00 -8.47 -1.15
C VAL A 466 21.67 -7.28 -0.44
N THR A 467 23.00 -7.20 -0.48
CA THR A 467 23.78 -6.22 0.31
C THR A 467 23.92 -4.85 -0.35
N SER A 468 23.72 -4.77 -1.66
CA SER A 468 23.77 -3.51 -2.40
C SER A 468 22.51 -3.30 -3.22
N PRO A 469 22.04 -2.05 -3.43
CA PRO A 469 20.93 -1.77 -4.33
C PRO A 469 21.16 -2.41 -5.70
N PRO A 470 20.23 -3.25 -6.21
CA PRO A 470 20.36 -3.87 -7.52
C PRO A 470 20.58 -2.82 -8.61
N LYS A 471 21.57 -3.06 -9.48
CA LYS A 471 21.87 -2.16 -10.60
C LYS A 471 21.30 -2.76 -11.88
N ILE A 472 20.45 -2.01 -12.57
CA ILE A 472 19.95 -2.39 -13.89
C ILE A 472 20.98 -1.89 -14.92
N CYS A 473 21.39 -2.77 -15.82
CA CYS A 473 22.35 -2.47 -16.88
C CYS A 473 21.81 -3.01 -18.21
N ASP A 474 22.23 -2.42 -19.33
CA ASP A 474 21.92 -2.96 -20.65
C ASP A 474 23.02 -3.93 -21.09
N ALA A 475 22.62 -5.06 -21.69
CA ALA A 475 23.49 -6.06 -22.26
C ALA A 475 23.15 -6.26 -23.75
N THR A 476 24.18 -6.47 -24.57
CA THR A 476 24.04 -6.71 -26.02
C THR A 476 24.00 -8.20 -26.39
N GLU A 477 24.37 -9.07 -25.46
CA GLU A 477 24.44 -10.52 -25.64
C GLU A 477 23.93 -11.24 -24.39
N ILE A 478 23.20 -12.32 -24.60
CA ILE A 478 22.73 -13.24 -23.56
C ILE A 478 23.13 -14.66 -23.97
N VAL A 479 23.50 -15.48 -22.98
CA VAL A 479 23.70 -16.91 -23.15
C VAL A 479 22.47 -17.62 -22.63
N HIS A 480 21.79 -18.33 -23.53
CA HIS A 480 20.71 -19.26 -23.21
C HIS A 480 21.32 -20.63 -22.92
N LEU A 481 21.16 -21.09 -21.69
CA LEU A 481 21.57 -22.41 -21.23
C LEU A 481 20.34 -23.26 -20.96
N GLN A 482 20.30 -24.47 -21.50
CA GLN A 482 19.20 -25.43 -21.29
C GLN A 482 19.77 -26.78 -20.85
N ALA A 483 19.25 -27.32 -19.75
CA ALA A 483 19.56 -28.65 -19.23
C ALA A 483 18.24 -29.38 -18.90
N GLY A 484 17.76 -30.21 -19.82
CA GLY A 484 16.43 -30.84 -19.71
C GLY A 484 15.31 -29.79 -19.78
N ASP A 485 14.46 -29.75 -18.75
CA ASP A 485 13.37 -28.79 -18.63
C ASP A 485 13.79 -27.46 -17.96
N ALA A 486 15.02 -27.38 -17.43
CA ALA A 486 15.56 -26.18 -16.82
C ALA A 486 16.21 -25.28 -17.87
N SER A 487 15.93 -23.97 -17.80
CA SER A 487 16.55 -22.95 -18.66
C SER A 487 17.04 -21.76 -17.85
N LEU A 488 18.16 -21.20 -18.26
CA LEU A 488 18.79 -20.03 -17.66
C LEU A 488 19.29 -19.06 -18.73
N ASP A 489 18.85 -17.80 -18.62
CA ASP A 489 19.31 -16.69 -19.48
C ASP A 489 20.17 -15.72 -18.65
N VAL A 490 21.45 -15.60 -19.01
CA VAL A 490 22.43 -14.78 -18.27
C VAL A 490 23.44 -14.11 -19.22
N THR A 491 24.22 -13.15 -18.72
CA THR A 491 25.31 -12.56 -19.52
C THR A 491 26.45 -13.57 -19.76
N PRO A 492 27.25 -13.44 -20.84
CA PRO A 492 28.32 -14.38 -21.16
C PRO A 492 29.38 -14.57 -20.06
N ASP A 493 29.61 -13.55 -19.25
CA ASP A 493 30.56 -13.59 -18.15
C ASP A 493 29.96 -14.15 -16.86
N HIS A 494 28.63 -14.33 -16.76
CA HIS A 494 27.97 -14.88 -15.58
C HIS A 494 28.56 -16.23 -15.15
N ARG A 495 28.83 -16.40 -13.86
CA ARG A 495 29.42 -17.64 -13.32
C ARG A 495 28.33 -18.69 -13.08
N VAL A 496 28.46 -19.82 -13.77
CA VAL A 496 27.58 -20.98 -13.61
C VAL A 496 28.36 -22.06 -12.87
N GLN A 497 27.71 -22.67 -11.87
CA GLN A 497 28.32 -23.75 -11.09
C GLN A 497 28.36 -25.04 -11.94
N VAL A 498 29.51 -25.70 -11.95
CA VAL A 498 29.73 -26.96 -12.67
C VAL A 498 30.20 -28.03 -11.68
N PRO A 499 29.82 -29.31 -11.86
CA PRO A 499 30.32 -30.38 -11.02
C PRO A 499 31.81 -30.59 -11.22
N ASP A 500 32.48 -31.14 -10.21
CA ASP A 500 33.88 -31.53 -10.31
C ASP A 500 34.07 -32.77 -11.21
N ALA A 501 35.32 -33.22 -11.35
CA ALA A 501 35.64 -34.41 -12.16
C ALA A 501 35.00 -35.71 -11.63
N THR A 502 34.55 -35.73 -10.38
CA THR A 502 33.87 -36.88 -9.75
C THR A 502 32.35 -36.82 -9.91
N GLY A 503 31.82 -35.70 -10.41
CA GLY A 503 30.39 -35.45 -10.49
C GLY A 503 29.81 -34.91 -9.17
N GLU A 504 30.65 -34.62 -8.18
CA GLU A 504 30.24 -34.08 -6.89
C GLU A 504 30.20 -32.54 -6.92
N TRP A 505 29.43 -32.00 -5.98
CA TRP A 505 29.23 -30.56 -5.80
C TRP A 505 30.46 -29.93 -5.15
N ASP A 506 31.18 -29.09 -5.91
CA ASP A 506 32.25 -28.24 -5.38
C ASP A 506 31.76 -26.77 -5.32
N GLU A 507 31.77 -26.20 -4.11
CA GLU A 507 31.36 -24.82 -3.84
C GLU A 507 32.22 -23.78 -4.59
N ASN A 508 33.41 -24.15 -5.06
CA ASN A 508 34.38 -23.22 -5.66
C ASN A 508 34.51 -23.36 -7.19
N LEU A 509 33.88 -24.37 -7.80
CA LEU A 509 34.04 -24.63 -9.23
C LEU A 509 32.97 -23.94 -10.08
N TYR A 510 33.37 -22.82 -10.70
CA TYR A 510 32.51 -22.04 -11.60
C TYR A 510 33.13 -21.90 -12.98
N ARG A 511 32.28 -21.89 -14.00
CA ARG A 511 32.67 -21.53 -15.38
C ARG A 511 31.80 -20.37 -15.89
N PRO A 512 32.36 -19.43 -16.68
CA PRO A 512 31.56 -18.42 -17.35
C PRO A 512 30.53 -19.05 -18.29
N ALA A 513 29.31 -18.51 -18.31
CA ALA A 513 28.21 -19.02 -19.14
C ALA A 513 28.59 -19.11 -20.62
N GLY A 514 29.27 -18.10 -21.16
CA GLY A 514 29.72 -18.06 -22.55
C GLY A 514 30.83 -19.05 -22.91
N ALA A 515 31.44 -19.70 -21.91
CA ALA A 515 32.43 -20.75 -22.11
C ALA A 515 31.82 -22.16 -22.09
N LEU A 516 30.55 -22.30 -21.70
CA LEU A 516 29.83 -23.57 -21.66
C LEU A 516 29.35 -23.97 -23.06
N LYS A 517 29.33 -25.28 -23.32
CA LYS A 517 28.88 -25.87 -24.59
C LYS A 517 27.84 -26.94 -24.32
N THR A 518 27.03 -27.25 -25.34
CA THR A 518 26.19 -28.45 -25.34
C THR A 518 27.05 -29.67 -25.02
N GLY A 519 26.61 -30.46 -24.04
CA GLY A 519 27.37 -31.60 -23.51
C GLY A 519 28.16 -31.32 -22.23
N ASP A 520 28.39 -30.05 -21.85
CA ASP A 520 28.99 -29.73 -20.55
C ASP A 520 27.97 -30.00 -19.42
N LEU A 521 28.44 -30.50 -18.28
CA LEU A 521 27.62 -30.70 -17.08
C LEU A 521 27.50 -29.40 -16.28
N VAL A 522 26.30 -29.12 -15.77
CA VAL A 522 25.99 -27.99 -14.86
C VAL A 522 25.21 -28.48 -13.65
N MET A 523 25.25 -27.73 -12.55
CA MET A 523 24.47 -28.05 -11.35
C MET A 523 23.06 -27.47 -11.43
N LEU A 524 22.04 -28.32 -11.27
CA LEU A 524 20.64 -27.88 -11.12
C LEU A 524 20.34 -27.42 -9.68
N ASP A 525 19.20 -26.77 -9.49
CA ASP A 525 18.71 -26.35 -8.16
C ASP A 525 18.33 -27.54 -7.26
N SER A 526 18.10 -28.72 -7.85
CA SER A 526 17.96 -29.99 -7.13
C SER A 526 19.26 -30.47 -6.49
N GLY A 527 20.41 -29.90 -6.88
CA GLY A 527 21.74 -30.37 -6.51
C GLY A 527 22.25 -31.53 -7.37
N GLU A 528 21.51 -31.93 -8.40
CA GLU A 528 21.93 -32.99 -9.33
C GLU A 528 22.69 -32.38 -10.54
N PRO A 529 23.77 -33.02 -11.01
CA PRO A 529 24.44 -32.61 -12.23
C PRO A 529 23.59 -32.99 -13.47
N ALA A 530 23.49 -32.06 -14.42
CA ALA A 530 22.75 -32.28 -15.67
C ALA A 530 23.56 -31.80 -16.89
N GLU A 531 23.47 -32.55 -17.98
CA GLU A 531 24.13 -32.21 -19.25
C GLU A 531 23.35 -31.09 -19.96
N LEU A 532 24.07 -30.08 -20.45
CA LEU A 532 23.48 -29.02 -21.26
C LEU A 532 23.02 -29.58 -22.61
N THR A 533 21.70 -29.56 -22.83
CA THR A 533 21.07 -29.90 -24.11
C THR A 533 21.18 -28.77 -25.13
N ASP A 534 21.28 -27.52 -24.67
CA ASP A 534 21.49 -26.34 -25.52
C ASP A 534 22.34 -25.29 -24.80
N ALA A 535 23.27 -24.67 -25.53
CA ALA A 535 24.09 -23.56 -25.04
C ALA A 535 24.35 -22.60 -26.20
N LYS A 536 23.62 -21.48 -26.25
CA LYS A 536 23.67 -20.53 -27.36
C LYS A 536 23.83 -19.10 -26.87
N THR A 537 24.83 -18.41 -27.42
CA THR A 537 24.95 -16.96 -27.29
C THR A 537 24.06 -16.30 -28.33
N LEU A 538 23.12 -15.48 -27.87
CA LEU A 538 22.18 -14.73 -28.69
C LEU A 538 22.55 -13.24 -28.63
N PRO A 539 22.80 -12.58 -29.77
CA PRO A 539 22.94 -11.12 -29.82
C PRO A 539 21.56 -10.50 -29.61
N MET A 540 21.28 -10.05 -28.39
CA MET A 540 19.99 -9.50 -27.98
C MET A 540 20.21 -8.34 -27.03
N GLU A 541 19.69 -7.17 -27.39
CA GLU A 541 19.62 -6.03 -26.48
C GLU A 541 18.58 -6.31 -25.40
N CYS A 542 19.03 -6.41 -24.15
CA CYS A 542 18.13 -6.61 -23.02
C CYS A 542 18.66 -5.94 -21.76
N SER A 543 17.74 -5.63 -20.86
CA SER A 543 18.11 -5.15 -19.53
C SER A 543 18.39 -6.34 -18.62
N VAL A 544 19.49 -6.26 -17.90
CA VAL A 544 19.97 -7.25 -16.94
C VAL A 544 20.08 -6.61 -15.56
N VAL A 545 19.92 -7.41 -14.50
CA VAL A 545 20.06 -6.99 -13.12
C VAL A 545 21.35 -7.55 -12.53
N LYS A 546 22.14 -6.65 -11.95
CA LYS A 546 23.35 -6.95 -11.20
C LYS A 546 23.06 -6.88 -9.72
N ILE A 547 23.28 -7.99 -9.03
CA ILE A 547 23.04 -8.14 -7.59
C ILE A 547 24.32 -8.58 -6.88
N ARG A 548 24.50 -8.12 -5.64
CA ARG A 548 25.51 -8.64 -4.70
C ARG A 548 24.79 -9.31 -3.54
N LEU A 549 25.16 -10.55 -3.27
CA LEU A 549 24.58 -11.41 -2.26
C LEU A 549 25.63 -11.71 -1.18
N ASP A 550 25.21 -11.74 0.07
CA ASP A 550 26.02 -12.15 1.22
C ASP A 550 25.30 -13.23 2.03
N PRO A 551 25.90 -14.41 2.27
CA PRO A 551 27.22 -14.84 1.76
C PRO A 551 27.27 -14.96 0.22
N HIS A 552 28.48 -14.92 -0.35
CA HIS A 552 28.69 -15.04 -1.79
C HIS A 552 28.54 -16.50 -2.25
N LEU A 553 27.29 -16.96 -2.35
CA LEU A 553 26.91 -18.31 -2.74
C LEU A 553 26.07 -18.30 -4.03
N PRO A 554 26.03 -19.42 -4.77
CA PRO A 554 25.19 -19.54 -5.96
C PRO A 554 23.72 -19.43 -5.57
N VAL A 555 22.92 -18.80 -6.44
CA VAL A 555 21.48 -18.58 -6.23
C VAL A 555 20.70 -19.34 -7.30
N ALA A 556 19.66 -20.06 -6.89
CA ALA A 556 18.75 -20.70 -7.83
C ALA A 556 17.89 -19.62 -8.51
N VAL A 557 17.97 -19.57 -9.83
CA VAL A 557 17.22 -18.62 -10.65
C VAL A 557 16.33 -19.38 -11.60
N PHE A 558 15.07 -18.95 -11.65
CA PHE A 558 14.04 -19.55 -12.47
C PHE A 558 13.74 -18.63 -13.64
N SER A 559 13.65 -19.22 -14.83
CA SER A 559 13.06 -18.52 -15.96
C SER A 559 11.58 -18.27 -15.69
N ARG A 560 11.06 -17.13 -16.17
CA ARG A 560 9.62 -16.86 -16.11
C ARG A 560 8.90 -18.03 -16.79
N PRO A 561 8.00 -18.75 -16.10
CA PRO A 561 7.20 -19.77 -16.76
C PRO A 561 6.58 -19.13 -18.00
N ALA A 562 6.52 -19.85 -19.11
CA ALA A 562 5.70 -19.42 -20.24
C ALA A 562 4.29 -19.30 -19.69
N CYS A 563 3.94 -18.10 -19.21
CA CYS A 563 2.61 -17.83 -18.68
C CYS A 563 1.67 -18.34 -19.76
N ILE A 564 0.58 -18.98 -19.36
CA ILE A 564 -0.53 -19.22 -20.26
C ILE A 564 -0.91 -17.84 -20.75
N VAL A 565 -0.30 -17.41 -21.85
CA VAL A 565 -0.70 -16.26 -22.62
C VAL A 565 -2.03 -16.77 -23.09
N SER A 566 -3.07 -16.44 -22.33
CA SER A 566 -4.44 -16.45 -22.79
C SER A 566 -4.47 -15.41 -23.90
N LEU A 567 -3.84 -15.77 -25.03
CA LEU A 567 -4.10 -15.26 -26.35
C LEU A 567 -5.61 -15.13 -26.35
N PRO A 568 -6.15 -13.90 -26.36
CA PRO A 568 -7.59 -13.73 -26.34
C PRO A 568 -8.07 -14.47 -27.57
N PHE A 569 -8.61 -15.68 -27.37
CA PHE A 569 -9.24 -16.44 -28.44
C PHE A 569 -10.20 -15.43 -29.07
N PRO A 570 -10.05 -15.11 -30.37
CA PRO A 570 -10.90 -14.11 -30.99
C PRO A 570 -12.33 -14.57 -30.72
N LYS A 571 -13.05 -13.79 -29.90
CA LYS A 571 -14.41 -14.11 -29.47
C LYS A 571 -15.17 -14.44 -30.75
N LYS A 572 -15.56 -15.70 -30.93
CA LYS A 572 -16.47 -16.08 -32.02
C LYS A 572 -17.63 -15.10 -31.91
N LYS A 573 -17.86 -14.31 -32.97
CA LYS A 573 -19.00 -13.41 -33.06
C LYS A 573 -20.23 -14.27 -32.78
N ASN A 574 -20.81 -14.12 -31.59
CA ASN A 574 -22.11 -14.70 -31.29
C ASN A 574 -23.08 -14.08 -32.28
N ARG A 575 -23.44 -14.87 -33.30
CA ARG A 575 -24.55 -14.58 -34.21
C ARG A 575 -25.76 -14.36 -33.32
N ARG A 576 -26.27 -13.13 -33.29
CA ARG A 576 -27.54 -12.78 -32.67
C ARG A 576 -28.61 -13.74 -33.20
N GLY A 577 -29.02 -14.67 -32.34
CA GLY A 577 -30.26 -15.39 -32.50
C GLY A 577 -31.39 -14.37 -32.45
N ARG A 578 -32.05 -14.21 -33.60
CA ARG A 578 -33.30 -13.48 -33.76
C ARG A 578 -34.32 -14.09 -32.77
N PRO A 579 -35.03 -13.30 -31.94
CA PRO A 579 -36.08 -13.87 -31.12
C PRO A 579 -37.22 -14.37 -32.03
N PRO A 580 -37.76 -15.58 -31.80
CA PRO A 580 -38.93 -16.04 -32.52
C PRO A 580 -40.16 -15.31 -31.97
N SER A 581 -40.87 -14.64 -32.87
CA SER A 581 -42.24 -14.21 -32.64
C SER A 581 -43.14 -15.45 -32.56
N HIS A 582 -43.71 -15.75 -31.40
CA HIS A 582 -44.96 -16.53 -31.33
C HIS A 582 -45.83 -15.97 -30.19
N THR A 583 -46.96 -15.34 -30.51
CA THR A 583 -48.31 -15.90 -30.69
C THR A 583 -48.90 -16.50 -29.41
N LYS A 584 -50.10 -15.98 -29.09
CA LYS A 584 -51.02 -16.34 -28.01
C LYS A 584 -51.36 -17.84 -27.97
N GLY A 585 -51.66 -18.34 -26.77
CA GLY A 585 -52.35 -19.62 -26.49
C GLY A 585 -51.89 -20.12 -25.12
N ASP A 586 -52.58 -19.79 -24.03
CA ASP A 586 -53.75 -20.47 -23.46
C ASP A 586 -53.40 -21.78 -22.73
N GLY A 587 -53.89 -21.90 -21.48
CA GLY A 587 -54.17 -23.17 -20.80
C GLY A 587 -53.03 -23.97 -20.16
N GLY A 588 -52.93 -23.89 -18.83
CA GLY A 588 -53.09 -25.09 -18.00
C GLY A 588 -51.86 -25.85 -17.47
N SER A 589 -51.83 -25.95 -16.14
CA SER A 589 -51.58 -27.16 -15.33
C SER A 589 -50.15 -27.73 -15.16
N SER A 590 -49.70 -27.64 -13.90
CA SER A 590 -49.07 -28.69 -13.07
C SER A 590 -47.90 -29.52 -13.60
N GLY A 591 -46.85 -29.62 -12.77
CA GLY A 591 -46.11 -30.87 -12.58
C GLY A 591 -44.60 -30.73 -12.70
N GLU A 592 -43.95 -30.86 -11.53
CA GLU A 592 -42.66 -31.51 -11.25
C GLU A 592 -41.73 -31.87 -12.42
N SER A 593 -40.44 -31.60 -12.22
CA SER A 593 -39.37 -32.61 -12.15
C SER A 593 -38.11 -32.20 -12.91
N MET A 594 -37.00 -32.20 -12.16
CA MET A 594 -35.62 -32.54 -12.53
C MET A 594 -34.95 -31.74 -13.68
N ASP A 595 -33.65 -31.52 -13.75
CA ASP A 595 -32.46 -31.67 -12.90
C ASP A 595 -31.37 -31.16 -13.86
N GLY A 596 -30.66 -30.09 -13.49
CA GLY A 596 -29.76 -29.37 -14.40
C GLY A 596 -28.37 -29.27 -13.80
N GLY A 597 -27.72 -30.42 -13.64
CA GLY A 597 -26.36 -30.54 -13.13
C GLY A 597 -25.36 -29.73 -13.95
N ALA A 598 -24.73 -28.75 -13.29
CA ALA A 598 -23.54 -28.09 -13.78
C ALA A 598 -22.32 -28.81 -13.22
N SER A 599 -21.49 -29.36 -14.12
CA SER A 599 -20.25 -30.06 -13.79
C SER A 599 -19.18 -29.08 -13.29
N ILE A 600 -18.62 -29.39 -12.11
CA ILE A 600 -17.43 -28.75 -11.54
C ILE A 600 -16.19 -29.50 -12.08
N PRO A 601 -15.14 -28.82 -12.57
CA PRO A 601 -13.91 -29.52 -12.94
C PRO A 601 -13.19 -30.03 -11.66
N SER A 602 -12.77 -31.29 -11.71
CA SER A 602 -12.08 -31.97 -10.61
C SER A 602 -10.79 -31.23 -10.24
N THR A 603 -10.77 -30.59 -9.07
CA THR A 603 -9.54 -30.16 -8.41
C THR A 603 -8.85 -31.37 -7.77
N ALA A 604 -7.51 -31.33 -7.76
CA ALA A 604 -6.60 -32.39 -7.36
C ALA A 604 -6.86 -32.92 -5.93
N PRO A 605 -6.54 -34.20 -5.64
CA PRO A 605 -6.67 -34.77 -4.31
C PRO A 605 -5.59 -34.18 -3.40
N GLY A 606 -6.00 -33.38 -2.42
CA GLY A 606 -5.16 -32.98 -1.28
C GLY A 606 -5.20 -34.07 -0.22
N GLU A 607 -4.06 -34.74 -0.01
CA GLU A 607 -3.82 -35.56 1.18
C GLU A 607 -3.65 -34.63 2.39
N TYR A 608 -4.62 -34.62 3.30
CA TYR A 608 -4.42 -34.09 4.65
C TYR A 608 -3.92 -35.22 5.54
N GLY A 609 -2.63 -35.18 5.84
CA GLY A 609 -2.00 -35.98 6.88
C GLY A 609 -2.49 -35.58 8.28
N LYS A 610 -2.57 -36.59 9.15
CA LYS A 610 -2.98 -36.51 10.56
C LYS A 610 -2.06 -35.66 11.43
#